data_AF-A0A349HMJ0-F1
#
_entry.id   AF-A0A349HMJ0-F1
#
_cell.length_a   1.000
_cell.length_b   1.000
_cell.length_c   1.000
_cell.angle_alpha   90.00
_cell.angle_beta   90.00
_cell.angle_gamma   90.00
#
_symmetry.space_group_name_H-M   'P 1'
#
loop_
_entity.id
_entity.type
_entity.pdbx_description
1 polymer ?
#
loop_
_entity_poly.entity_id
_entity_poly.type
_entity_poly.pdbx_seq_one_letter_code
_entity_poly.pdbx_strand_id
1 'polypeptide(L)'
;MSAGSSLFNYTPPDNRITEKETDFETVVSLRSEAHKKGKKYWLANKLDNESFELRLLNGNGIPTGDPEVVSSGEFAAHYTLELDYYQQHVRPAMDQQEARLKRGEDHRGQGELYSAEAEYTEALEVDEENVRATFGLGLTYLEKGDVERAQEVFAKVLQLKSAFQTEHKHMFNDFGISMRKSGMYREALQYYNRGVDLDSTDENLFFNIARTHFEAGDWENCIRYLTMCLEKNRGIKEAQKFFRYLIKKTGEDETMLREMGGVDKGSTLRSDILNLLRKMQVAAGVELDDAIEKTHEIRDRMIALEAEDIQLKEIEKDLYNVDADF
;
A
#
# COMPACT_ATOMS: atom_id res chain seq x y z
N MET A 1 35.92 0.38 -21.36
CA MET A 1 36.69 -0.82 -20.98
C MET A 1 36.71 -0.87 -19.46
N SER A 2 35.70 -1.54 -18.89
CA SER A 2 35.83 -2.84 -18.21
C SER A 2 36.35 -2.67 -16.77
N ALA A 3 35.40 -2.55 -15.84
CA ALA A 3 35.58 -2.72 -14.41
C ALA A 3 35.31 -4.20 -14.08
N GLY A 4 36.28 -4.85 -13.45
CA GLY A 4 36.21 -6.24 -13.01
C GLY A 4 35.70 -6.36 -11.58
N SER A 5 34.67 -7.18 -11.42
CA SER A 5 34.05 -7.67 -10.19
C SER A 5 35.00 -8.52 -9.33
N SER A 6 35.07 -8.28 -8.01
CA SER A 6 35.64 -9.25 -7.07
C SER A 6 34.53 -10.05 -6.38
N LEU A 7 34.49 -11.34 -6.71
CA LEU A 7 33.69 -12.38 -6.08
C LEU A 7 34.20 -12.62 -4.64
N PHE A 8 33.31 -12.54 -3.65
CA PHE A 8 33.58 -13.10 -2.33
C PHE A 8 33.27 -14.60 -2.37
N ASN A 9 34.31 -15.41 -2.27
CA ASN A 9 34.24 -16.87 -2.10
C ASN A 9 33.78 -17.20 -0.67
N TYR A 10 32.66 -17.90 -0.54
CA TYR A 10 32.30 -18.59 0.70
C TYR A 10 32.57 -20.08 0.53
N THR A 11 33.45 -20.62 1.38
CA THR A 11 33.75 -22.05 1.46
C THR A 11 32.97 -22.62 2.65
N PRO A 12 32.05 -23.58 2.47
CA PRO A 12 31.33 -24.18 3.58
C PRO A 12 32.27 -25.08 4.41
N PRO A 13 32.11 -25.15 5.74
CA PRO A 13 32.92 -26.02 6.58
C PRO A 13 32.56 -27.49 6.34
N ASP A 14 33.56 -28.29 6.00
CA ASP A 14 33.51 -29.75 6.07
C ASP A 14 33.54 -30.14 7.56
N ASN A 15 32.42 -30.63 8.08
CA ASN A 15 32.37 -31.27 9.38
C ASN A 15 31.51 -32.53 9.31
N ARG A 16 32.19 -33.63 9.58
CA ARG A 16 31.68 -35.00 9.67
C ARG A 16 30.42 -35.05 10.53
N ILE A 17 29.41 -35.72 9.99
CA ILE A 17 28.12 -36.01 10.62
C ILE A 17 28.37 -36.87 11.87
N THR A 18 28.12 -36.30 13.04
CA THR A 18 27.81 -37.04 14.27
C THR A 18 26.34 -36.81 14.58
N GLU A 19 25.56 -37.90 14.65
CA GLU A 19 24.17 -37.91 15.09
C GLU A 19 24.01 -37.28 16.48
N LYS A 20 23.30 -36.15 16.57
CA LYS A 20 22.33 -35.74 17.61
C LYS A 20 22.05 -34.23 17.49
N GLU A 21 20.78 -33.87 17.67
CA GLU A 21 20.17 -32.54 17.53
C GLU A 21 19.78 -32.12 16.10
N THR A 22 18.77 -32.79 15.55
CA THR A 22 17.93 -32.19 14.51
C THR A 22 16.91 -31.25 15.16
N ASP A 23 17.30 -30.00 15.37
CA ASP A 23 16.40 -28.88 15.58
C ASP A 23 15.64 -28.60 14.28
N PHE A 24 14.54 -29.31 14.05
CA PHE A 24 13.68 -29.00 12.91
C PHE A 24 12.81 -27.78 13.28
N GLU A 25 13.27 -26.60 12.87
CA GLU A 25 12.49 -25.35 12.97
C GLU A 25 11.17 -25.45 12.19
N THR A 26 11.11 -26.30 11.16
CA THR A 26 9.94 -26.54 10.30
C THR A 26 9.75 -28.03 9.99
N VAL A 27 8.53 -28.56 10.18
CA VAL A 27 8.15 -29.95 9.92
C VAL A 27 6.72 -30.05 9.39
N VAL A 28 6.37 -31.15 8.75
CA VAL A 28 4.95 -31.46 8.48
C VAL A 28 4.38 -32.28 9.61
N SER A 29 3.19 -31.93 10.05
CA SER A 29 2.45 -32.64 11.08
C SER A 29 1.09 -33.11 10.56
N LEU A 30 0.72 -34.34 10.91
CA LEU A 30 -0.57 -34.94 10.63
C LEU A 30 -1.40 -34.92 11.90
N ARG A 31 -2.56 -34.25 11.88
CA ARG A 31 -3.50 -34.32 13.00
C ARG A 31 -4.23 -35.65 12.97
N SER A 32 -4.13 -36.43 14.05
CA SER A 32 -4.85 -37.70 14.15
C SER A 32 -6.31 -37.46 14.53
N GLU A 33 -7.19 -37.21 13.56
CA GLU A 33 -8.64 -37.16 13.79
C GLU A 33 -9.29 -38.50 13.39
N ALA A 34 -10.09 -39.06 14.29
CA ALA A 34 -10.88 -40.26 14.05
C ALA A 34 -12.10 -39.98 13.14
N HIS A 35 -11.90 -39.47 11.92
CA HIS A 35 -13.00 -39.12 11.02
C HIS A 35 -12.80 -39.51 9.55
N LYS A 36 -13.93 -39.83 8.91
CA LYS A 36 -14.09 -40.41 7.56
C LYS A 36 -13.61 -39.53 6.37
N LYS A 37 -12.89 -38.43 6.61
CA LYS A 37 -12.61 -37.38 5.60
C LYS A 37 -11.18 -37.33 5.05
N GLY A 38 -10.36 -38.35 5.30
CA GLY A 38 -8.97 -38.39 4.82
C GLY A 38 -7.99 -37.67 5.75
N LYS A 39 -6.69 -37.85 5.48
CA LYS A 39 -5.61 -37.23 6.26
C LYS A 39 -5.52 -35.75 5.93
N LYS A 40 -5.34 -34.90 6.95
CA LYS A 40 -5.01 -33.48 6.79
C LYS A 40 -3.61 -33.23 7.32
N TYR A 41 -2.86 -32.38 6.65
CA TYR A 41 -1.50 -32.07 7.01
C TYR A 41 -1.35 -30.59 7.30
N TRP A 42 -0.47 -30.26 8.22
CA TRP A 42 -0.09 -28.90 8.58
C TRP A 42 1.42 -28.75 8.42
N LEU A 43 1.86 -27.59 7.96
CA LEU A 43 3.23 -27.15 8.19
C LEU A 43 3.30 -26.61 9.62
N ALA A 44 4.21 -27.16 10.41
CA ALA A 44 4.46 -26.74 11.78
C ALA A 44 5.82 -26.04 11.85
N ASN A 45 5.81 -24.77 12.25
CA ASN A 45 7.00 -23.98 12.54
C ASN A 45 7.12 -23.81 14.04
N LYS A 46 8.29 -24.11 14.61
CA LYS A 46 8.56 -23.88 16.02
C LYS A 46 8.72 -22.38 16.26
N LEU A 47 7.86 -21.79 17.10
CA LEU A 47 7.98 -20.37 17.46
C LEU A 47 8.96 -20.18 18.60
N ASP A 48 8.81 -21.00 19.65
CA ASP A 48 9.67 -21.04 20.83
C ASP A 48 9.64 -22.45 21.43
N ASN A 49 10.13 -22.62 22.67
CA ASN A 49 10.13 -23.93 23.33
C ASN A 49 8.74 -24.39 23.79
N GLU A 50 7.75 -23.49 23.81
CA GLU A 50 6.43 -23.71 24.38
C GLU A 50 5.31 -23.75 23.34
N SER A 51 5.58 -23.35 22.09
CA SER A 51 4.57 -23.20 21.06
C SER A 51 5.04 -23.47 19.63
N PHE A 52 4.08 -23.87 18.80
CA PHE A 52 4.21 -24.07 17.36
C PHE A 52 3.17 -23.24 16.61
N GLU A 53 3.58 -22.63 15.50
CA GLU A 53 2.67 -22.11 14.49
C GLU A 53 2.35 -23.24 13.50
N LEU A 54 1.06 -23.48 13.27
CA LEU A 54 0.55 -24.46 12.32
C LEU A 54 -0.17 -23.75 11.17
N ARG A 55 0.13 -24.14 9.93
CA ARG A 55 -0.65 -23.74 8.75
C ARG A 55 -1.12 -24.97 8.00
N LEU A 56 -2.40 -24.99 7.64
CA LEU A 56 -2.98 -26.11 6.91
C LEU A 56 -2.33 -26.23 5.53
N LEU A 57 -2.05 -27.46 5.08
CA LEU A 57 -1.61 -27.71 3.71
C LEU A 57 -2.81 -27.90 2.79
N ASN A 58 -2.78 -27.21 1.65
CA ASN A 58 -3.73 -27.46 0.56
C ASN A 58 -3.39 -28.77 -0.19
N GLY A 59 -4.18 -29.10 -1.20
CA GLY A 59 -4.00 -30.33 -2.01
C GLY A 59 -2.65 -30.42 -2.73
N ASN A 60 -1.96 -29.30 -2.91
CA ASN A 60 -0.65 -29.22 -3.56
C ASN A 60 0.52 -29.26 -2.55
N GLY A 61 0.23 -29.45 -1.25
CA GLY A 61 1.25 -29.47 -0.21
C GLY A 61 1.77 -28.08 0.17
N ILE A 62 1.03 -27.01 -0.17
CA ILE A 62 1.41 -25.64 0.16
C ILE A 62 0.68 -25.17 1.42
N PRO A 63 1.38 -24.54 2.39
CA PRO A 63 0.75 -23.92 3.54
C PRO A 63 -0.15 -22.77 3.10
N THR A 64 -1.43 -22.83 3.49
CA THR A 64 -2.45 -21.85 3.10
C THR A 64 -3.33 -21.47 4.29
N GLY A 65 -4.04 -20.35 4.19
CA GLY A 65 -4.91 -19.81 5.24
C GLY A 65 -4.19 -19.16 6.41
N ASP A 66 -4.99 -18.79 7.42
CA ASP A 66 -4.53 -18.13 8.64
C ASP A 66 -3.73 -19.12 9.54
N PRO A 67 -2.59 -18.69 10.12
CA PRO A 67 -1.83 -19.53 11.06
C PRO A 67 -2.59 -19.76 12.38
N GLU A 68 -2.44 -20.97 12.94
CA GLU A 68 -2.94 -21.37 14.26
C GLU A 68 -1.75 -21.61 15.20
N VAL A 69 -1.76 -21.00 16.39
CA VAL A 69 -0.71 -21.23 17.39
C VAL A 69 -1.20 -22.25 18.41
N VAL A 70 -0.43 -23.33 18.58
CA VAL A 70 -0.72 -24.39 19.57
C VAL A 70 0.43 -24.52 20.55
N SER A 71 0.13 -24.96 21.77
CA SER A 71 1.17 -25.27 22.76
C SER A 71 1.95 -26.55 22.38
N SER A 72 3.19 -26.67 22.82
CA SER A 72 4.01 -27.89 22.63
C SER A 72 3.31 -29.15 23.17
N GLY A 73 2.57 -29.04 24.26
CA GLY A 73 1.80 -30.15 24.83
C GLY A 73 0.62 -30.57 23.95
N GLU A 74 -0.11 -29.60 23.40
CA GLU A 74 -1.20 -29.85 22.45
C GLU A 74 -0.68 -30.45 21.14
N PHE A 75 0.42 -29.90 20.62
CA PHE A 75 1.09 -30.41 19.43
C PHE A 75 1.46 -31.89 19.61
N ALA A 76 2.15 -32.22 20.71
CA ALA A 76 2.54 -33.60 21.02
C ALA A 76 1.36 -34.55 21.24
N ALA A 77 0.22 -34.05 21.74
CA ALA A 77 -0.96 -34.86 22.02
C ALA A 77 -1.79 -35.20 20.77
N HIS A 78 -1.78 -34.33 19.76
CA HIS A 78 -2.73 -34.41 18.64
C HIS A 78 -2.09 -34.52 17.25
N TYR A 79 -0.77 -34.29 17.16
CA TYR A 79 -0.06 -34.25 15.89
C TYR A 79 1.09 -35.24 15.86
N THR A 80 1.34 -35.79 14.67
CA THR A 80 2.47 -36.70 14.41
C THR A 80 3.36 -36.11 13.33
N LEU A 81 4.67 -36.15 13.52
CA LEU A 81 5.65 -35.65 12.56
C LEU A 81 5.77 -36.58 11.35
N GLU A 82 5.74 -35.98 10.17
CA GLU A 82 5.78 -36.66 8.88
C GLU A 82 6.91 -36.06 8.03
N LEU A 83 8.16 -36.26 8.48
CA LEU A 83 9.37 -35.66 7.88
C LEU A 83 9.58 -36.09 6.42
N ASP A 84 9.28 -37.35 6.09
CA ASP A 84 9.39 -37.85 4.72
C ASP A 84 8.38 -37.16 3.79
N TYR A 85 7.15 -36.94 4.26
CA TYR A 85 6.14 -36.21 3.51
C TYR A 85 6.58 -34.76 3.26
N TYR A 86 7.18 -34.11 4.27
CA TYR A 86 7.74 -32.77 4.12
C TYR A 86 8.79 -32.72 3.01
N GLN A 87 9.79 -33.61 3.05
CA GLN A 87 10.90 -33.60 2.09
C GLN A 87 10.46 -33.99 0.67
N GLN A 88 9.47 -34.88 0.52
CA GLN A 88 9.05 -35.40 -0.79
C GLN A 88 7.98 -34.55 -1.47
N HIS A 89 7.11 -33.88 -0.70
CA HIS A 89 5.94 -33.20 -1.26
C HIS A 89 5.91 -31.71 -0.96
N VAL A 90 6.11 -31.32 0.30
CA VAL A 90 5.88 -29.94 0.75
C VAL A 90 7.03 -29.03 0.38
N ARG A 91 8.25 -29.42 0.75
CA ARG A 91 9.45 -28.61 0.46
C ARG A 91 9.64 -28.37 -1.04
N PRO A 92 9.56 -29.39 -1.93
CA PRO A 92 9.67 -29.16 -3.37
C PRO A 92 8.55 -28.28 -3.93
N ALA A 93 7.32 -28.43 -3.43
CA ALA A 93 6.20 -27.59 -3.86
C ALA A 93 6.42 -26.13 -3.46
N MET A 94 6.85 -25.88 -2.21
CA MET A 94 7.19 -24.54 -1.72
C MET A 94 8.35 -23.93 -2.52
N ASP A 95 9.42 -24.68 -2.77
CA ASP A 95 10.57 -24.25 -3.57
C ASP A 95 10.13 -23.88 -5.00
N GLN A 96 9.25 -24.69 -5.60
CA GLN A 96 8.71 -24.43 -6.94
C GLN A 96 7.84 -23.17 -6.97
N GLN A 97 6.98 -22.99 -5.96
CA GLN A 97 6.12 -21.80 -5.86
C GLN A 97 6.95 -20.53 -5.67
N GLU A 98 7.95 -20.55 -4.79
CA GLU A 98 8.86 -19.40 -4.62
C GLU A 98 9.63 -19.09 -5.91
N ALA A 99 10.08 -20.13 -6.63
CA ALA A 99 10.72 -19.94 -7.92
C ALA A 99 9.79 -19.31 -8.96
N ARG A 100 8.49 -19.65 -8.98
CA ARG A 100 7.48 -19.01 -9.84
C ARG A 100 7.28 -17.54 -9.49
N LEU A 101 7.10 -17.24 -8.20
CA LEU A 101 6.94 -15.87 -7.72
C LEU A 101 8.12 -14.98 -8.13
N LYS A 102 9.35 -15.50 -7.95
CA LYS A 102 10.56 -14.80 -8.34
C LYS A 102 10.64 -14.56 -9.86
N ARG A 103 10.32 -15.56 -10.68
CA ARG A 103 10.28 -15.38 -12.14
C ARG A 103 9.22 -14.36 -12.55
N GLY A 104 8.05 -14.37 -11.93
CA GLY A 104 7.00 -13.37 -12.17
C GLY A 104 7.49 -11.95 -11.88
N GLU A 105 8.20 -11.77 -10.75
CA GLU A 105 8.81 -10.48 -10.37
C GLU A 105 9.90 -10.05 -11.35
N ASP A 106 10.79 -10.97 -11.74
CA ASP A 106 11.87 -10.70 -12.68
C ASP A 106 11.32 -10.31 -14.06
N HIS A 107 10.33 -11.04 -14.58
CA HIS A 107 9.65 -10.73 -15.84
C HIS A 107 8.96 -9.37 -15.78
N ARG A 108 8.23 -9.06 -14.69
CA ARG A 108 7.59 -7.74 -14.52
C ARG A 108 8.62 -6.62 -14.47
N GLY A 109 9.72 -6.81 -13.73
CA GLY A 109 10.83 -5.85 -13.68
C GLY A 109 11.49 -5.57 -15.03
N GLN A 110 11.41 -6.53 -15.96
CA GLN A 110 11.90 -6.40 -17.34
C GLN A 110 10.83 -5.86 -18.32
N GLY A 111 9.59 -5.65 -17.86
CA GLY A 111 8.47 -5.25 -18.72
C GLY A 111 7.89 -6.39 -19.55
N GLU A 112 8.24 -7.64 -19.25
CA GLU A 112 7.74 -8.85 -19.92
C GLU A 112 6.38 -9.25 -19.32
N LEU A 113 5.40 -8.36 -19.45
CA LEU A 113 4.16 -8.40 -18.66
C LEU A 113 3.30 -9.65 -18.92
N TYR A 114 3.36 -10.26 -20.11
CA TYR A 114 2.64 -11.51 -20.39
C TYR A 114 3.28 -12.72 -19.70
N SER A 115 4.63 -12.77 -19.64
CA SER A 115 5.35 -13.81 -18.92
C SER A 115 5.13 -13.68 -17.40
N ALA A 116 5.14 -12.45 -16.89
CA ALA A 116 4.82 -12.17 -15.49
C ALA A 116 3.41 -12.63 -15.12
N GLU A 117 2.41 -12.29 -15.94
CA GLU A 117 1.02 -12.73 -15.77
C GLU A 117 0.91 -14.26 -15.72
N ALA A 118 1.58 -14.97 -16.62
CA ALA A 118 1.58 -16.43 -16.64
C ALA A 118 2.16 -17.02 -15.36
N GLU A 119 3.34 -16.56 -14.92
CA GLU A 119 3.99 -17.08 -13.71
C GLU A 119 3.16 -16.82 -12.44
N TYR A 120 2.57 -15.63 -12.30
CA TYR A 120 1.69 -15.32 -11.18
C TYR A 120 0.39 -16.11 -11.22
N THR A 121 -0.19 -16.32 -12.42
CA THR A 121 -1.41 -17.14 -12.57
C THR A 121 -1.14 -18.59 -12.18
N GLU A 122 -0.05 -19.18 -12.65
CA GLU A 122 0.33 -20.54 -12.27
C GLU A 122 0.66 -20.66 -10.78
N ALA A 123 1.20 -19.61 -10.14
CA ALA A 123 1.37 -19.60 -8.68
C ALA A 123 0.01 -19.60 -7.95
N LEU A 124 -0.98 -18.86 -8.45
CA LEU A 124 -2.34 -18.81 -7.87
C LEU A 124 -3.16 -20.09 -8.13
N GLU A 125 -2.87 -20.84 -9.19
CA GLU A 125 -3.46 -22.19 -9.38
C GLU A 125 -3.01 -23.18 -8.30
N VAL A 126 -1.80 -22.98 -7.77
CA VAL A 126 -1.24 -23.81 -6.70
C VAL A 126 -1.74 -23.35 -5.32
N ASP A 127 -1.81 -22.04 -5.10
CA ASP A 127 -2.24 -21.39 -3.86
C ASP A 127 -3.07 -20.14 -4.17
N GLU A 128 -4.39 -20.29 -4.21
CA GLU A 128 -5.33 -19.24 -4.58
C GLU A 128 -5.31 -18.02 -3.64
N GLU A 129 -4.84 -18.21 -2.40
CA GLU A 129 -4.73 -17.17 -1.37
C GLU A 129 -3.33 -16.53 -1.32
N ASN A 130 -2.47 -16.83 -2.30
CA ASN A 130 -1.11 -16.31 -2.28
C ASN A 130 -1.08 -14.78 -2.46
N VAL A 131 -0.76 -14.08 -1.37
CA VAL A 131 -0.72 -12.61 -1.31
C VAL A 131 0.27 -12.05 -2.33
N ARG A 132 1.47 -12.64 -2.43
CA ARG A 132 2.55 -12.11 -3.25
C ARG A 132 2.24 -12.26 -4.75
N ALA A 133 1.70 -13.39 -5.16
CA ALA A 133 1.21 -13.60 -6.53
C ALA A 133 0.02 -12.69 -6.86
N THR A 134 -0.93 -12.53 -5.94
CA THR A 134 -2.11 -11.67 -6.14
C THR A 134 -1.68 -10.22 -6.39
N PHE A 135 -0.78 -9.69 -5.56
CA PHE A 135 -0.22 -8.35 -5.78
C PHE A 135 0.57 -8.24 -7.07
N GLY A 136 1.44 -9.22 -7.35
CA GLY A 136 2.23 -9.26 -8.58
C GLY A 136 1.36 -9.23 -9.83
N LEU A 137 0.28 -10.01 -9.84
CA LEU A 137 -0.68 -10.05 -10.94
C LEU A 137 -1.41 -8.71 -11.12
N GLY A 138 -1.86 -8.09 -10.02
CA GLY A 138 -2.51 -6.79 -10.08
C GLY A 138 -1.58 -5.67 -10.56
N LEU A 139 -0.33 -5.65 -10.11
CA LEU A 139 0.68 -4.71 -10.62
C LEU A 139 0.92 -4.93 -12.12
N THR A 140 0.98 -6.19 -12.54
CA THR A 140 1.15 -6.55 -13.95
C THR A 140 -0.03 -6.03 -14.79
N TYR A 141 -1.27 -6.15 -14.32
CA TYR A 141 -2.43 -5.60 -15.03
C TYR A 141 -2.42 -4.07 -15.09
N LEU A 142 -2.05 -3.40 -13.99
CA LEU A 142 -1.90 -1.93 -13.98
C LEU A 142 -0.84 -1.47 -14.97
N GLU A 143 0.32 -2.13 -15.02
CA GLU A 143 1.40 -1.82 -15.98
C GLU A 143 0.99 -2.10 -17.43
N LYS A 144 0.09 -3.06 -17.67
CA LYS A 144 -0.52 -3.31 -18.98
C LYS A 144 -1.59 -2.28 -19.36
N GLY A 145 -2.04 -1.45 -18.42
CA GLY A 145 -3.20 -0.56 -18.59
C GLY A 145 -4.55 -1.28 -18.52
N ASP A 146 -4.57 -2.52 -18.06
CA ASP A 146 -5.78 -3.35 -17.93
C ASP A 146 -6.45 -3.09 -16.57
N VAL A 147 -7.12 -1.94 -16.49
CA VAL A 147 -7.76 -1.45 -15.27
C VAL A 147 -8.87 -2.38 -14.79
N GLU A 148 -9.61 -3.00 -15.71
CA GLU A 148 -10.73 -3.89 -15.41
C GLU A 148 -10.25 -5.13 -14.65
N ARG A 149 -9.23 -5.82 -15.15
CA ARG A 149 -8.66 -6.98 -14.44
C ARG A 149 -7.91 -6.58 -13.18
N ALA A 150 -7.29 -5.40 -13.15
CA ALA A 150 -6.69 -4.87 -11.92
C ALA A 150 -7.74 -4.66 -10.80
N GLN A 151 -8.95 -4.20 -11.14
CA GLN A 151 -10.05 -4.05 -10.18
C GLN A 151 -10.51 -5.41 -9.61
N GLU A 152 -10.59 -6.45 -10.44
CA GLU A 152 -10.92 -7.80 -9.98
C GLU A 152 -9.87 -8.34 -9.00
N VAL A 153 -8.59 -8.14 -9.30
CA VAL A 153 -7.48 -8.52 -8.41
C VAL A 153 -7.55 -7.72 -7.10
N PHE A 154 -7.82 -6.42 -7.17
CA PHE A 154 -7.98 -5.59 -5.98
C PHE A 154 -9.10 -6.10 -5.06
N ALA A 155 -10.24 -6.49 -5.63
CA ALA A 155 -11.35 -7.06 -4.86
C ALA A 155 -10.93 -8.34 -4.12
N LYS A 156 -10.05 -9.17 -4.72
CA LYS A 156 -9.47 -10.34 -4.06
C LYS A 156 -8.52 -9.94 -2.92
N VAL A 157 -7.62 -8.97 -3.15
CA VAL A 157 -6.71 -8.44 -2.11
C VAL A 157 -7.48 -8.00 -0.86
N LEU A 158 -8.61 -7.31 -1.03
CA LEU A 158 -9.44 -6.87 0.10
C LEU A 158 -10.06 -8.02 0.92
N GLN A 159 -10.20 -9.21 0.34
CA GLN A 159 -10.73 -10.40 1.01
C GLN A 159 -9.65 -11.20 1.74
N LEU A 160 -8.39 -11.07 1.33
CA LEU A 160 -7.24 -11.75 1.93
C LEU A 160 -6.86 -11.06 3.25
N LYS A 161 -7.14 -11.69 4.39
CA LYS A 161 -6.71 -11.15 5.70
C LYS A 161 -5.19 -11.06 5.81
N SER A 162 -4.49 -12.09 5.33
CA SER A 162 -3.03 -12.15 5.25
C SER A 162 -2.45 -10.99 4.44
N ALA A 163 -3.18 -10.52 3.43
CA ALA A 163 -2.72 -9.43 2.60
C ALA A 163 -2.47 -8.14 3.36
N PHE A 164 -3.01 -7.96 4.57
CA PHE A 164 -2.90 -6.78 5.45
C PHE A 164 -1.93 -6.93 6.63
N GLN A 165 -1.10 -7.97 6.65
CA GLN A 165 -0.14 -8.21 7.74
C GLN A 165 1.15 -7.39 7.60
N THR A 166 1.88 -7.22 8.71
CA THR A 166 3.12 -6.42 8.77
C THR A 166 4.17 -6.87 7.75
N GLU A 167 4.28 -8.16 7.50
CA GLU A 167 5.20 -8.75 6.53
C GLU A 167 4.96 -8.29 5.08
N HIS A 168 3.70 -8.03 4.72
CA HIS A 168 3.32 -7.55 3.39
C HIS A 168 3.24 -6.02 3.30
N LYS A 169 3.67 -5.28 4.35
CA LYS A 169 3.58 -3.81 4.41
C LYS A 169 4.17 -3.07 3.22
N HIS A 170 5.34 -3.53 2.78
CA HIS A 170 6.04 -2.93 1.66
C HIS A 170 5.25 -3.02 0.34
N MET A 171 4.44 -4.08 0.16
CA MET A 171 3.63 -4.29 -1.03
C MET A 171 2.46 -3.28 -1.12
N PHE A 172 1.99 -2.71 0.00
CA PHE A 172 0.94 -1.70 -0.03
C PHE A 172 1.36 -0.39 -0.68
N ASN A 173 2.62 0.02 -0.51
CA ASN A 173 3.00 1.31 -1.04
C ASN A 173 3.02 1.29 -2.57
N ASP A 174 3.66 0.28 -3.15
CA ASP A 174 3.80 0.16 -4.61
C ASP A 174 2.46 -0.09 -5.30
N PHE A 175 1.62 -0.96 -4.72
CA PHE A 175 0.30 -1.25 -5.28
C PHE A 175 -0.62 -0.03 -5.27
N GLY A 176 -0.69 0.69 -4.14
CA GLY A 176 -1.47 1.93 -4.04
C GLY A 176 -0.98 3.01 -5.00
N ILE A 177 0.35 3.17 -5.11
CA ILE A 177 0.95 4.16 -6.03
C ILE A 177 0.62 3.81 -7.48
N SER A 178 0.68 2.52 -7.83
CA SER A 178 0.38 2.04 -9.18
C SER A 178 -1.10 2.25 -9.52
N MET A 179 -2.02 1.93 -8.61
CA MET A 179 -3.46 2.19 -8.78
C MET A 179 -3.73 3.68 -9.00
N ARG A 180 -3.16 4.55 -8.14
CA ARG A 180 -3.31 5.99 -8.29
C ARG A 180 -2.81 6.47 -9.67
N LYS A 181 -1.59 6.07 -10.07
CA LYS A 181 -1.01 6.45 -11.37
C LYS A 181 -1.82 5.94 -12.56
N SER A 182 -2.59 4.86 -12.37
CA SER A 182 -3.47 4.28 -13.38
C SER A 182 -4.88 4.88 -13.37
N GLY A 183 -5.13 5.93 -12.56
CA GLY A 183 -6.43 6.60 -12.46
C GLY A 183 -7.46 5.89 -11.58
N MET A 184 -7.09 4.79 -10.92
CA MET A 184 -7.95 4.03 -10.00
C MET A 184 -7.99 4.69 -8.61
N TYR A 185 -8.43 5.95 -8.56
CA TYR A 185 -8.33 6.77 -7.36
C TYR A 185 -9.19 6.24 -6.21
N ARG A 186 -10.40 5.76 -6.49
CA ARG A 186 -11.31 5.25 -5.47
C ARG A 186 -10.74 4.00 -4.79
N GLU A 187 -10.21 3.07 -5.57
CA GLU A 187 -9.58 1.83 -5.13
C GLU A 187 -8.30 2.13 -4.36
N ALA A 188 -7.45 3.03 -4.88
CA ALA A 188 -6.27 3.51 -4.17
C ALA A 188 -6.62 4.10 -2.79
N LEU A 189 -7.68 4.91 -2.69
CA LEU A 189 -8.14 5.47 -1.40
C LEU A 189 -8.67 4.39 -0.45
N GLN A 190 -9.48 3.44 -0.94
CA GLN A 190 -9.92 2.31 -0.11
C GLN A 190 -8.74 1.52 0.45
N TYR A 191 -7.75 1.30 -0.40
CA TYR A 191 -6.54 0.58 -0.04
C TYR A 191 -5.67 1.32 0.98
N TYR A 192 -5.40 2.60 0.75
CA TYR A 192 -4.63 3.41 1.69
C TYR A 192 -5.34 3.57 3.03
N ASN A 193 -6.66 3.74 3.04
CA ASN A 193 -7.44 3.80 4.28
C ASN A 193 -7.31 2.50 5.09
N ARG A 194 -7.30 1.34 4.42
CA ARG A 194 -7.03 0.07 5.10
C ARG A 194 -5.62 0.03 5.70
N GLY A 195 -4.63 0.62 5.03
CA GLY A 195 -3.29 0.84 5.58
C GLY A 195 -3.31 1.72 6.84
N VAL A 196 -4.07 2.80 6.82
CA VAL A 196 -4.21 3.73 7.96
C VAL A 196 -4.88 3.06 9.16
N ASP A 197 -5.84 2.16 8.93
CA ASP A 197 -6.45 1.36 10.01
C ASP A 197 -5.42 0.47 10.73
N LEU A 198 -4.41 -0.03 10.00
CA LEU A 198 -3.36 -0.90 10.53
C LEU A 198 -2.25 -0.09 11.21
N ASP A 199 -1.90 1.05 10.62
CA ASP A 199 -0.88 1.95 11.12
C ASP A 199 -1.29 3.41 10.90
N SER A 200 -2.00 3.95 11.88
CA SER A 200 -2.43 5.34 11.86
C SER A 200 -1.29 6.35 12.06
N THR A 201 -0.05 5.89 12.26
CA THR A 201 1.10 6.75 12.51
C THR A 201 1.95 7.01 11.27
N ASP A 202 1.85 6.18 10.23
CA ASP A 202 2.62 6.30 8.99
C ASP A 202 2.22 7.53 8.16
N GLU A 203 3.07 8.57 8.21
CA GLU A 203 2.91 9.82 7.46
C GLU A 203 2.87 9.61 5.94
N ASN A 204 3.49 8.56 5.41
CA ASN A 204 3.54 8.31 3.97
C ASN A 204 2.17 7.92 3.42
N LEU A 205 1.34 7.23 4.22
CA LEU A 205 -0.03 6.92 3.86
C LEU A 205 -0.86 8.19 3.73
N PHE A 206 -0.77 9.12 4.69
CA PHE A 206 -1.46 10.41 4.61
C PHE A 206 -0.99 11.22 3.38
N PHE A 207 0.30 11.20 3.08
CA PHE A 207 0.84 11.88 1.90
C PHE A 207 0.33 11.27 0.59
N ASN A 208 0.29 9.94 0.49
CA ASN A 208 -0.23 9.24 -0.68
C ASN A 208 -1.73 9.44 -0.86
N ILE A 209 -2.52 9.44 0.23
CA ILE A 209 -3.94 9.77 0.20
C ILE A 209 -4.15 11.20 -0.33
N ALA A 210 -3.36 12.17 0.17
CA ALA A 210 -3.44 13.56 -0.29
C ALA A 210 -3.16 13.67 -1.80
N ARG A 211 -2.12 13.00 -2.31
CA ARG A 211 -1.81 12.95 -3.75
C ARG A 211 -2.91 12.28 -4.57
N THR A 212 -3.55 11.25 -4.01
CA THR A 212 -4.66 10.56 -4.69
C THR A 212 -5.86 11.49 -4.83
N HIS A 213 -6.22 12.19 -3.76
CA HIS A 213 -7.30 13.19 -3.80
C HIS A 213 -6.99 14.34 -4.75
N PHE A 214 -5.74 14.82 -4.79
CA PHE A 214 -5.30 15.83 -5.76
C PHE A 214 -5.51 15.38 -7.20
N GLU A 215 -5.05 14.17 -7.55
CA GLU A 215 -5.17 13.64 -8.92
C GLU A 215 -6.63 13.29 -9.28
N ALA A 216 -7.47 13.03 -8.28
CA ALA A 216 -8.92 12.86 -8.42
C ALA A 216 -9.70 14.20 -8.50
N GLY A 217 -9.04 15.34 -8.30
CA GLY A 217 -9.68 16.67 -8.23
C GLY A 217 -10.44 16.95 -6.92
N ASP A 218 -10.26 16.12 -5.89
CA ASP A 218 -10.83 16.31 -4.56
C ASP A 218 -9.88 17.11 -3.68
N TRP A 219 -9.88 18.42 -3.92
CA TRP A 219 -8.93 19.33 -3.31
C TRP A 219 -9.11 19.51 -1.79
N GLU A 220 -10.36 19.42 -1.32
CA GLU A 220 -10.71 19.51 0.10
C GLU A 220 -9.99 18.42 0.90
N ASN A 221 -10.15 17.17 0.46
CA ASN A 221 -9.48 16.06 1.10
C ASN A 221 -7.97 16.07 0.85
N CYS A 222 -7.50 16.53 -0.31
CA CYS A 222 -6.06 16.70 -0.55
C CYS A 222 -5.40 17.53 0.56
N ILE A 223 -5.94 18.72 0.85
CA ILE A 223 -5.38 19.61 1.87
C ILE A 223 -5.54 19.03 3.27
N ARG A 224 -6.69 18.45 3.57
CA ARG A 224 -6.95 17.80 4.87
C ARG A 224 -5.90 16.73 5.17
N TYR A 225 -5.68 15.78 4.25
CA TYR A 225 -4.71 14.70 4.45
C TYR A 225 -3.26 15.19 4.38
N LEU A 226 -2.96 16.18 3.55
CA LEU A 226 -1.62 16.80 3.53
C LEU A 226 -1.31 17.52 4.84
N THR A 227 -2.32 18.13 5.46
CA THR A 227 -2.22 18.74 6.79
C THR A 227 -1.92 17.67 7.84
N MET A 228 -2.69 16.59 7.88
CA MET A 228 -2.45 15.47 8.80
C MET A 228 -1.05 14.87 8.63
N CYS A 229 -0.59 14.73 7.39
CA CYS A 229 0.77 14.29 7.06
C CYS A 229 1.84 15.21 7.68
N LEU A 230 1.73 16.52 7.46
CA LEU A 230 2.71 17.51 7.96
C LEU A 230 2.61 17.72 9.48
N GLU A 231 1.44 17.51 10.08
CA GLU A 231 1.28 17.55 11.54
C GLU A 231 2.00 16.37 12.22
N LYS A 232 1.98 15.18 11.60
CA LYS A 232 2.71 13.99 12.08
C LYS A 232 4.21 14.13 11.89
N ASN A 233 4.65 14.46 10.67
CA ASN A 233 6.05 14.64 10.37
C ASN A 233 6.25 15.91 9.53
N ARG A 234 6.69 16.98 10.20
CA ARG A 234 6.94 18.28 9.58
C ARG A 234 8.16 18.27 8.65
N GLY A 235 9.03 17.26 8.73
CA GLY A 235 10.31 17.19 8.02
C GLY A 235 10.22 16.65 6.58
N ILE A 236 9.05 16.18 6.14
CA ILE A 236 8.88 15.60 4.80
C ILE A 236 8.99 16.70 3.74
N LYS A 237 10.12 16.75 3.05
CA LYS A 237 10.43 17.79 2.06
C LYS A 237 9.44 17.80 0.90
N GLU A 238 9.00 16.63 0.47
CA GLU A 238 8.05 16.40 -0.61
C GLU A 238 6.68 16.96 -0.24
N ALA A 239 6.18 16.68 0.97
CA ALA A 239 4.93 17.22 1.48
C ALA A 239 4.99 18.75 1.65
N GLN A 240 6.11 19.29 2.14
CA GLN A 240 6.31 20.75 2.21
C GLN A 240 6.34 21.41 0.83
N LYS A 241 6.99 20.79 -0.17
CA LYS A 241 6.98 21.29 -1.54
C LYS A 241 5.56 21.25 -2.12
N PHE A 242 4.84 20.17 -1.86
CA PHE A 242 3.47 20.02 -2.34
C PHE A 242 2.53 21.04 -1.71
N PHE A 243 2.65 21.26 -0.40
CA PHE A 243 1.88 22.28 0.32
C PHE A 243 2.16 23.70 -0.20
N ARG A 244 3.45 24.03 -0.43
CA ARG A 244 3.82 25.31 -1.04
C ARG A 244 3.28 25.48 -2.45
N TYR A 245 3.27 24.40 -3.24
CA TYR A 245 2.67 24.39 -4.57
C TYR A 245 1.17 24.70 -4.48
N LEU A 246 0.44 24.08 -3.55
CA LEU A 246 -0.99 24.34 -3.35
C LEU A 246 -1.25 25.79 -2.94
N ILE A 247 -0.52 26.34 -1.96
CA ILE A 247 -0.66 27.76 -1.57
C ILE A 247 -0.42 28.71 -2.74
N LYS A 248 0.66 28.46 -3.49
CA LYS A 248 1.00 29.31 -4.63
C LYS A 248 -0.13 29.28 -5.66
N LYS A 249 -0.59 28.08 -6.01
CA LYS A 249 -1.64 27.91 -7.00
C LYS A 249 -2.97 28.50 -6.55
N THR A 250 -3.39 28.31 -5.30
CA THR A 250 -4.64 28.90 -4.79
C THR A 250 -4.58 30.41 -4.63
N GLY A 251 -3.39 31.00 -4.52
CA GLY A 251 -3.18 32.45 -4.53
C GLY A 251 -3.00 33.07 -5.93
N GLU A 252 -2.95 32.26 -7.00
CA GLU A 252 -2.69 32.70 -8.38
C GLU A 252 -3.77 32.23 -9.38
N ASP A 253 -4.58 31.23 -9.03
CA ASP A 253 -5.45 30.49 -9.94
C ASP A 253 -6.89 30.44 -9.41
N GLU A 254 -7.72 31.33 -9.92
CA GLU A 254 -9.14 31.43 -9.58
C GLU A 254 -9.93 30.17 -9.99
N THR A 255 -9.57 29.55 -11.11
CA THR A 255 -10.25 28.32 -11.59
C THR A 255 -10.04 27.17 -10.61
N MET A 256 -8.83 27.06 -10.03
CA MET A 256 -8.55 26.10 -8.98
C MET A 256 -9.38 26.39 -7.72
N LEU A 257 -9.48 27.65 -7.29
CA LEU A 257 -10.34 28.04 -6.15
C LEU A 257 -11.81 27.64 -6.38
N ARG A 258 -12.29 27.75 -7.62
CA ARG A 258 -13.64 27.33 -8.02
C ARG A 258 -13.84 25.82 -7.91
N GLU A 259 -12.88 25.04 -8.41
CA GLU A 259 -12.90 23.57 -8.34
C GLU A 259 -12.78 23.04 -6.91
N MET A 260 -12.13 23.80 -6.02
CA MET A 260 -11.93 23.47 -4.61
C MET A 260 -13.20 23.48 -3.75
N GLY A 261 -14.34 23.91 -4.31
CA GLY A 261 -15.63 23.91 -3.66
C GLY A 261 -16.19 25.32 -3.62
N GLY A 262 -17.34 25.52 -4.28
CA GLY A 262 -17.98 26.83 -4.42
C GLY A 262 -18.04 27.66 -3.13
N VAL A 263 -18.13 28.98 -3.28
CA VAL A 263 -17.97 30.09 -2.30
C VAL A 263 -17.89 29.69 -0.81
N ASP A 264 -18.88 28.98 -0.27
CA ASP A 264 -18.91 28.58 1.15
C ASP A 264 -17.81 27.58 1.55
N LYS A 265 -17.46 26.60 0.70
CA LYS A 265 -16.47 25.56 1.02
C LYS A 265 -15.02 26.03 0.84
N GLY A 266 -14.76 26.87 -0.15
CA GLY A 266 -13.44 27.48 -0.37
C GLY A 266 -12.94 28.30 0.82
N SER A 267 -13.86 28.97 1.55
CA SER A 267 -13.53 29.79 2.73
C SER A 267 -12.96 28.99 3.90
N THR A 268 -13.53 27.81 4.18
CA THR A 268 -13.08 26.91 5.26
C THR A 268 -11.72 26.31 4.92
N LEU A 269 -11.57 25.86 3.68
CA LEU A 269 -10.35 25.26 3.19
C LEU A 269 -9.17 26.25 3.16
N ARG A 270 -9.44 27.51 2.79
CA ARG A 270 -8.49 28.63 2.90
C ARG A 270 -8.04 28.82 4.34
N SER A 271 -8.96 28.77 5.30
CA SER A 271 -8.62 28.92 6.71
C SER A 271 -7.69 27.80 7.23
N ASP A 272 -7.91 26.55 6.79
CA ASP A 272 -7.07 25.40 7.17
C ASP A 272 -5.66 25.52 6.59
N ILE A 273 -5.53 25.88 5.32
CA ILE A 273 -4.23 26.13 4.66
C ILE A 273 -3.46 27.22 5.40
N LEU A 274 -4.10 28.37 5.67
CA LEU A 274 -3.47 29.50 6.33
C LEU A 274 -3.07 29.17 7.78
N ASN A 275 -3.92 28.43 8.50
CA ASN A 275 -3.61 27.95 9.84
C ASN A 275 -2.40 27.01 9.85
N LEU A 276 -2.31 26.07 8.89
CA LEU A 276 -1.16 25.19 8.77
C LEU A 276 0.09 25.96 8.38
N LEU A 277 0.00 26.90 7.44
CA LEU A 277 1.12 27.73 7.02
C LEU A 277 1.72 28.49 8.21
N ARG A 278 0.87 29.13 9.02
CA ARG A 278 1.31 29.81 10.24
C ARG A 278 1.99 28.85 11.21
N LYS A 279 1.39 27.68 11.47
CA LYS A 279 2.01 26.63 12.32
C LYS A 279 3.40 26.22 11.80
N MET A 280 3.56 26.08 10.48
CA MET A 280 4.83 25.71 9.85
C MET A 280 5.87 26.83 9.92
N GLN A 281 5.47 28.09 9.71
CA GLN A 281 6.37 29.26 9.81
C GLN A 281 6.92 29.39 11.23
N VAL A 282 6.07 29.31 12.24
CA VAL A 282 6.49 29.33 13.65
C VAL A 282 7.42 28.16 13.96
N ALA A 283 7.11 26.95 13.49
CA ALA A 283 7.97 25.79 13.67
C ALA A 283 9.34 25.92 12.96
N ALA A 284 9.42 26.70 11.89
CA ALA A 284 10.65 27.02 11.18
C ALA A 284 11.45 28.18 11.83
N GLY A 285 10.99 28.70 12.97
CA GLY A 285 11.66 29.78 13.70
C GLY A 285 11.31 31.19 13.20
N VAL A 286 10.24 31.34 12.40
CA VAL A 286 9.69 32.66 12.07
C VAL A 286 8.91 33.16 13.30
N GLU A 287 9.15 34.40 13.71
CA GLU A 287 8.39 35.04 14.77
C GLU A 287 6.89 35.00 14.48
N LEU A 288 6.07 34.83 15.53
CA LEU A 288 4.63 34.62 15.36
C LEU A 288 3.96 35.78 14.63
N ASP A 289 4.37 37.02 14.91
CA ASP A 289 3.81 38.22 14.29
C ASP A 289 4.15 38.29 12.80
N ASP A 290 5.41 38.00 12.43
CA ASP A 290 5.86 37.90 11.03
C ASP A 290 5.14 36.77 10.26
N ALA A 291 4.89 35.65 10.95
CA ALA A 291 4.13 34.54 10.39
C ALA A 291 2.67 34.92 10.12
N ILE A 292 2.06 35.65 11.06
CA ILE A 292 0.71 36.20 10.92
C ILE A 292 0.63 37.17 9.75
N GLU A 293 1.56 38.12 9.64
CA GLU A 293 1.62 39.11 8.55
C GLU A 293 1.72 38.43 7.18
N LYS A 294 2.69 37.52 7.00
CA LYS A 294 2.85 36.77 5.74
C LYS A 294 1.62 35.94 5.39
N THR A 295 0.95 35.39 6.41
CA THR A 295 -0.30 34.63 6.22
C THR A 295 -1.44 35.56 5.79
N HIS A 296 -1.52 36.77 6.33
CA HIS A 296 -2.51 37.79 5.91
C HIS A 296 -2.31 38.25 4.47
N GLU A 297 -1.07 38.50 4.04
CA GLU A 297 -0.79 38.89 2.65
C GLU A 297 -1.30 37.85 1.64
N ILE A 298 -1.08 36.56 1.94
CA ILE A 298 -1.55 35.45 1.10
C ILE A 298 -3.09 35.40 1.12
N ARG A 299 -3.69 35.50 2.31
CA ARG A 299 -5.15 35.53 2.46
C ARG A 299 -5.79 36.64 1.62
N ASP A 300 -5.25 37.85 1.70
CA ASP A 300 -5.83 39.02 1.06
C ASP A 300 -5.74 38.92 -0.47
N ARG A 301 -4.67 38.31 -1.02
CA ARG A 301 -4.61 37.96 -2.45
C ARG A 301 -5.67 36.96 -2.86
N MET A 302 -5.88 35.91 -2.07
CA MET A 302 -6.90 34.91 -2.37
C MET A 302 -8.33 35.50 -2.33
N ILE A 303 -8.58 36.48 -1.44
CA ILE A 303 -9.86 37.21 -1.38
C ILE A 303 -10.05 38.10 -2.60
N ALA A 304 -9.00 38.80 -3.05
CA ALA A 304 -9.08 39.67 -4.22
C ALA A 304 -9.48 38.91 -5.49
N LEU A 305 -8.91 37.71 -5.71
CA LEU A 305 -9.27 36.85 -6.84
C LEU A 305 -10.75 36.42 -6.82
N GLU A 306 -11.29 36.06 -5.65
CA GLU A 306 -12.71 35.70 -5.53
C GLU A 306 -13.64 36.89 -5.78
N ALA A 307 -13.25 38.10 -5.36
CA ALA A 307 -14.04 39.30 -5.58
C ALA A 307 -14.13 39.67 -7.07
N GLU A 308 -13.03 39.51 -7.81
CA GLU A 308 -12.97 39.72 -9.26
C GLU A 308 -13.91 38.75 -10.02
N ASP A 309 -13.95 37.48 -9.62
CA ASP A 309 -14.89 36.47 -10.16
C ASP A 309 -16.36 36.84 -9.95
N ILE A 310 -16.73 37.24 -8.72
CA ILE A 310 -18.10 37.65 -8.41
C ILE A 310 -18.52 38.79 -9.33
N GLN A 311 -17.63 39.76 -9.52
CA GLN A 311 -17.88 40.90 -10.40
C GLN A 311 -18.02 40.47 -11.87
N LEU A 312 -17.18 39.56 -12.36
CA LEU A 312 -17.29 39.01 -13.71
C LEU A 312 -18.61 38.25 -13.93
N LYS A 313 -19.09 37.50 -12.93
CA LYS A 313 -20.39 36.80 -12.98
C LYS A 313 -21.58 37.74 -13.00
N GLU A 314 -21.53 38.83 -12.24
CA GLU A 314 -22.55 39.88 -12.30
C GLU A 314 -22.59 40.50 -13.70
N ILE A 315 -21.43 40.80 -14.28
CA ILE A 315 -21.31 41.31 -15.65
C ILE A 315 -21.83 40.30 -16.69
N GLU A 316 -21.46 39.02 -16.61
CA GLU A 316 -21.97 37.97 -17.51
C GLU A 316 -23.49 37.83 -17.38
N LYS A 317 -24.02 37.79 -16.16
CA LYS A 317 -25.46 37.71 -15.91
C LYS A 317 -26.20 38.91 -16.48
N ASP A 318 -25.63 40.11 -16.35
CA ASP A 318 -26.18 41.33 -16.94
C ASP A 318 -26.13 41.27 -18.48
N LEU A 319 -25.03 40.81 -19.08
CA LEU A 319 -24.92 40.58 -20.52
C LEU A 319 -25.99 39.60 -21.05
N TYR A 320 -26.20 38.47 -20.37
CA TYR A 320 -27.22 37.48 -20.76
C TYR A 320 -28.67 37.96 -20.52
N ASN A 321 -28.90 38.87 -19.57
CA ASN A 321 -30.22 39.46 -19.36
C ASN A 321 -30.55 40.56 -20.38
N VAL A 322 -29.55 41.26 -20.94
CA VAL A 322 -29.75 42.28 -21.99
C VAL A 322 -30.21 41.64 -23.31
N ASP A 323 -29.81 40.40 -23.59
CA ASP A 323 -30.23 39.65 -24.79
C ASP A 323 -31.64 39.04 -24.69
N ALA A 324 -32.28 39.08 -23.52
CA ALA A 324 -33.63 38.53 -23.31
C ALA A 324 -34.77 39.56 -23.52
N ASP A 325 -34.43 40.85 -23.64
CA ASP A 325 -35.39 41.97 -23.75
C ASP A 325 -35.53 42.54 -25.18
N PHE A 326 -35.07 41.81 -26.22
CA PHE A 326 -35.22 42.18 -27.64
C PHE A 326 -36.17 41.29 -28.45
#